data_AF-A0A5Q0LNM3-F1
#
_entry.id   AF-A0A5Q0LNM3-F1
#
_cell.length_a   1.000
_cell.length_b   1.000
_cell.length_c   1.000
_cell.angle_alpha   90.00
_cell.angle_beta   90.00
_cell.angle_gamma   90.00
#
_symmetry.space_group_name_H-M   'P 1'
#
loop_
_entity.id
_entity.type
_entity.pdbx_description
1 polymer ?
#
loop_
_entity_poly.entity_id
_entity_poly.type
_entity_poly.pdbx_seq_one_letter_code
_entity_poly.pdbx_strand_id
1 'polypeptide(L)'
;MIRSIRALRGTEQSSDEELYATVAARELTAVAEATRLDLTDLPGCAGRVHDYFTAHPERLRIMNWGRLELVGAPLAGSDDPVRATMRRKTEQVRAAQQAGHLDPSWDPADILMFVSQIAMTWVGQTDLLPPDEGERIAFLTARRAAIVAAEHRLFPAVAV
;
A
#
# COMPACT_ATOMS: atom_id res chain seq x y z
N MET A 1 -1.03 -30.96 34.01
CA MET A 1 -0.40 -31.00 32.68
C MET A 1 -0.99 -30.00 31.67
N ILE A 2 -2.30 -29.69 31.72
CA ILE A 2 -2.97 -28.79 30.74
C ILE A 2 -2.71 -27.28 31.00
N ARG A 3 -2.39 -26.86 32.23
CA ARG A 3 -2.07 -25.45 32.54
C ARG A 3 -0.71 -24.99 31.98
N SER A 4 0.27 -25.88 31.82
CA SER A 4 1.60 -25.54 31.29
C SER A 4 1.62 -25.32 29.78
N ILE A 5 0.73 -25.98 29.03
CA ILE A 5 0.63 -25.81 27.56
C ILE A 5 0.04 -24.45 27.21
N ARG A 6 -0.88 -23.90 28.02
CA ARG A 6 -1.47 -22.57 27.78
C ARG A 6 -0.49 -21.43 28.07
N ALA A 7 0.43 -21.61 29.04
CA ALA A 7 1.47 -20.62 29.35
C ALA A 7 2.57 -20.58 28.27
N LEU A 8 3.01 -21.75 27.78
CA LEU A 8 3.97 -21.84 26.67
C LEU A 8 3.39 -21.30 25.35
N ARG A 9 2.11 -21.58 25.08
CA ARG A 9 1.39 -21.03 23.92
C ARG A 9 1.22 -19.51 24.01
N GLY A 10 1.03 -18.96 25.21
CA GLY A 10 0.94 -17.50 25.40
C GLY A 10 2.28 -16.78 25.19
N THR A 11 3.40 -17.41 25.56
CA THR A 11 4.74 -16.86 25.32
C THR A 11 5.20 -16.98 23.87
N GLU A 12 4.86 -18.08 23.18
CA GLU A 12 5.11 -18.23 21.73
C GLU A 12 4.26 -17.27 20.91
N GLN A 13 2.97 -17.12 21.22
CA GLN A 13 2.07 -16.18 20.53
C GLN A 13 2.56 -14.72 20.66
N SER A 14 3.00 -14.31 21.85
CA SER A 14 3.58 -12.98 22.07
C SER A 14 4.88 -12.77 21.27
N SER A 15 5.74 -13.78 21.17
CA SER A 15 6.97 -13.72 20.38
C SER A 15 6.69 -13.68 18.87
N ASP A 16 5.69 -14.42 18.40
CA ASP A 16 5.27 -14.42 16.99
C ASP A 16 4.61 -13.09 16.60
N GLU A 17 3.81 -12.50 17.49
CA GLU A 17 3.20 -11.18 17.32
C GLU A 17 4.25 -10.05 17.28
N GLU A 18 5.26 -10.10 18.15
CA GLU A 18 6.39 -9.15 18.15
C GLU A 18 7.27 -9.29 16.90
N LEU A 19 7.55 -10.53 16.48
CA LEU A 19 8.28 -10.81 15.25
C LEU A 19 7.49 -10.31 14.03
N TYR A 20 6.18 -10.60 13.98
CA TYR A 20 5.29 -10.10 12.93
C TYR A 20 5.27 -8.57 12.89
N ALA A 21 5.10 -7.89 14.03
CA ALA A 21 5.10 -6.43 14.11
C ALA A 21 6.43 -5.84 13.61
N THR A 22 7.55 -6.48 13.95
CA THR A 22 8.90 -6.07 13.49
C THR A 22 9.04 -6.22 11.98
N VAL A 23 8.63 -7.37 11.42
CA VAL A 23 8.67 -7.62 9.97
C VAL A 23 7.74 -6.64 9.25
N ALA A 24 6.51 -6.46 9.71
CA ALA A 24 5.54 -5.54 9.13
C ALA A 24 6.06 -4.08 9.14
N ALA A 25 6.65 -3.62 10.24
CA ALA A 25 7.23 -2.28 10.33
C ALA A 25 8.40 -2.07 9.35
N ARG A 26 9.25 -3.08 9.19
CA ARG A 26 10.35 -3.08 8.22
C ARG A 26 9.83 -3.05 6.79
N GLU A 27 8.83 -3.87 6.48
CA GLU A 27 8.23 -3.89 5.13
C GLU A 27 7.52 -2.57 4.82
N LEU A 28 6.77 -1.99 5.77
CA LEU A 28 6.15 -0.67 5.60
C LEU A 28 7.17 0.43 5.31
N THR A 29 8.33 0.38 5.97
CA THR A 29 9.46 1.29 5.70
C THR A 29 9.99 1.09 4.28
N ALA A 30 10.22 -0.15 3.87
CA ALA A 30 10.72 -0.48 2.54
C ALA A 30 9.74 -0.06 1.43
N VAL A 31 8.43 -0.21 1.64
CA VAL A 31 7.41 0.30 0.72
C VAL A 31 7.48 1.82 0.65
N ALA A 32 7.48 2.50 1.80
CA ALA A 32 7.50 3.96 1.83
C ALA A 32 8.73 4.55 1.11
N GLU A 33 9.90 3.93 1.26
CA GLU A 33 11.14 4.31 0.59
C GLU A 33 11.13 4.04 -0.92
N ALA A 34 10.59 2.90 -1.34
CA ALA A 34 10.57 2.49 -2.73
C ALA A 34 9.52 3.24 -3.55
N THR A 35 8.35 3.51 -2.97
CA THR A 35 7.23 4.06 -3.73
C THR A 35 7.23 5.57 -3.81
N ARG A 36 7.88 6.26 -2.84
CA ARG A 36 7.95 7.72 -2.66
C ARG A 36 6.75 8.47 -3.25
N LEU A 37 5.81 8.82 -2.37
CA LEU A 37 4.65 9.62 -2.76
C LEU A 37 5.11 10.95 -3.37
N ASP A 38 4.90 11.09 -4.67
CA ASP A 38 5.09 12.32 -5.41
C ASP A 38 3.72 12.83 -5.85
N LEU A 39 3.28 13.92 -5.21
CA LEU A 39 1.96 14.51 -5.46
C LEU A 39 1.92 15.31 -6.76
N THR A 40 3.07 15.55 -7.38
CA THR A 40 3.17 16.19 -8.70
C THR A 40 3.22 15.18 -9.84
N ASP A 41 3.42 13.90 -9.52
CA ASP A 41 3.44 12.76 -10.45
C ASP A 41 2.75 11.54 -9.84
N LEU A 42 1.43 11.67 -9.59
CA LEU A 42 0.60 10.54 -9.16
C LEU A 42 0.66 9.34 -10.12
N PRO A 43 0.65 9.52 -11.46
CA PRO A 43 0.77 8.40 -12.39
C PRO A 43 2.09 7.64 -12.24
N GLY A 44 3.23 8.33 -12.16
CA GLY A 44 4.52 7.67 -11.94
C GLY A 44 4.66 7.09 -10.53
N CYS A 45 4.06 7.72 -9.52
CA CYS A 45 3.94 7.14 -8.17
C CYS A 45 3.22 5.79 -8.22
N ALA A 46 2.06 5.69 -8.86
CA ALA A 46 1.32 4.45 -9.00
C ALA A 46 2.12 3.38 -9.78
N GLY A 47 2.84 3.78 -10.84
CA GLY A 47 3.74 2.90 -11.56
C GLY A 47 4.82 2.29 -10.65
N ARG A 48 5.48 3.10 -9.82
CA ARG A 48 6.50 2.61 -8.85
C ARG A 48 5.92 1.66 -7.80
N VAL A 49 4.72 1.96 -7.30
CA VAL A 49 3.99 1.07 -6.38
C VAL A 49 3.71 -0.28 -7.04
N HIS A 50 3.19 -0.28 -8.26
CA HIS A 50 2.91 -1.50 -9.02
C HIS A 50 4.19 -2.31 -9.26
N ASP A 51 5.27 -1.67 -9.71
CA ASP A 51 6.56 -2.32 -9.98
C ASP A 51 7.11 -3.00 -8.72
N TYR A 52 7.07 -2.30 -7.59
CA TYR A 52 7.53 -2.83 -6.30
C TYR A 52 6.76 -4.07 -5.87
N PHE A 53 5.43 -4.01 -5.87
CA PHE A 53 4.61 -5.10 -5.38
C PHE A 53 4.52 -6.28 -6.36
N THR A 54 4.76 -6.04 -7.64
CA THR A 54 4.93 -7.11 -8.63
C THR A 54 6.25 -7.84 -8.45
N ALA A 55 7.32 -7.13 -8.09
CA ALA A 55 8.62 -7.72 -7.76
C ALA A 55 8.63 -8.44 -6.39
N HIS A 56 7.73 -8.05 -5.48
CA HIS A 56 7.67 -8.55 -4.11
C HIS A 56 6.24 -8.96 -3.68
N PRO A 57 5.62 -9.95 -4.35
CA PRO A 57 4.24 -10.36 -4.05
C PRO A 57 4.06 -10.89 -2.62
N GLU A 58 5.11 -11.46 -2.01
CA GLU A 58 5.14 -11.91 -0.62
C GLU A 58 4.93 -10.78 0.38
N ARG A 59 5.38 -9.56 0.06
CA ARG A 59 5.25 -8.40 0.96
C ARG A 59 3.81 -7.92 1.05
N LEU A 60 3.07 -7.97 -0.06
CA LEU A 60 1.63 -7.67 -0.02
C LEU A 60 0.88 -8.71 0.81
N ARG A 61 1.27 -9.99 0.75
CA ARG A 61 0.64 -11.04 1.56
C ARG A 61 0.78 -10.76 3.05
N ILE A 62 1.97 -10.36 3.50
CA ILE A 62 2.22 -9.98 4.91
C ILE A 62 1.32 -8.79 5.31
N MET A 63 1.22 -7.77 4.46
CA MET A 63 0.34 -6.62 4.72
C MET A 63 -1.14 -7.01 4.79
N ASN A 64 -1.59 -7.88 3.90
CA ASN A 64 -2.97 -8.37 3.90
C ASN A 64 -3.28 -9.27 5.11
N TRP A 65 -2.32 -10.08 5.55
CA TRP A 65 -2.44 -10.86 6.79
C TRP A 65 -2.66 -9.95 8.00
N GLY A 66 -1.86 -8.89 8.12
CA GLY A 66 -2.05 -7.88 9.17
C GLY A 66 -3.43 -7.27 9.19
N ARG A 67 -3.98 -6.96 8.02
CA ARG A 67 -5.36 -6.45 7.91
C ARG A 67 -6.37 -7.47 8.43
N LEU A 68 -6.20 -8.76 8.17
CA LEU A 68 -7.12 -9.81 8.63
C LEU A 68 -7.02 -10.03 10.15
N GLU A 69 -5.82 -10.01 10.72
CA GLU A 69 -5.61 -10.12 12.18
C GLU A 69 -6.10 -8.86 12.94
N LEU A 70 -6.01 -7.68 12.30
CA LEU A 70 -6.51 -6.42 12.85
C LEU A 70 -8.03 -6.24 12.70
N VAL A 71 -8.71 -7.03 11.85
CA VAL A 71 -10.18 -7.04 11.74
C VAL A 71 -10.74 -7.72 12.99
N GLY A 72 -10.90 -6.94 14.05
CA GLY A 72 -11.38 -7.40 15.36
C GLY A 72 -10.65 -6.75 16.55
N ALA A 73 -9.48 -6.15 16.32
CA ALA A 73 -8.82 -5.34 17.33
C ALA A 73 -9.59 -4.02 17.53
N PRO A 74 -9.84 -3.57 18.77
CA PRO A 74 -10.37 -2.23 19.01
C PRO A 74 -9.47 -1.24 18.29
N LEU A 75 -10.06 -0.34 17.49
CA LEU A 75 -9.32 0.80 16.93
C LEU A 75 -8.63 1.49 18.11
N ALA A 76 -7.31 1.34 18.20
CA ALA A 76 -6.51 2.09 19.17
C ALA A 76 -6.85 3.57 18.97
N GLY A 77 -6.89 4.34 20.07
CA GLY A 77 -7.40 5.70 20.10
C GLY A 77 -6.66 6.71 19.19
N SER A 78 -6.68 7.98 19.54
CA SER A 78 -6.04 9.05 18.75
C SER A 78 -4.55 8.86 18.44
N ASP A 79 -3.87 7.96 19.17
CA ASP A 79 -2.44 7.68 19.07
C ASP A 79 -2.09 6.51 18.12
N ASP A 80 -3.06 6.02 17.34
CA ASP A 80 -2.80 5.00 16.30
C ASP A 80 -1.81 5.52 15.23
N PRO A 81 -0.64 4.87 15.05
CA PRO A 81 0.36 5.23 14.04
C PRO A 81 -0.18 5.25 12.61
N VAL A 82 -1.17 4.41 12.29
CA VAL A 82 -1.80 4.36 10.96
C VAL A 82 -2.61 5.65 10.72
N ARG A 83 -3.43 6.04 11.70
CA ARG A 83 -4.18 7.31 11.68
C ARG A 83 -3.27 8.52 11.59
N ALA A 84 -2.16 8.54 12.35
CA ALA A 84 -1.17 9.61 12.28
C ALA A 84 -0.53 9.73 10.88
N THR A 85 -0.21 8.58 10.27
CA THR A 85 0.31 8.53 8.91
C THR A 85 -0.70 9.03 7.88
N MET A 86 -1.96 8.62 7.97
CA MET A 86 -3.01 9.10 7.06
C MET A 86 -3.26 10.61 7.21
N ARG A 87 -3.27 11.14 8.44
CA ARG A 87 -3.37 12.59 8.67
C ARG A 87 -2.23 13.34 7.98
N ARG A 88 -0.99 12.91 8.18
CA ARG A 88 0.18 13.54 7.54
C ARG A 88 0.09 13.49 6.00
N LYS A 89 -0.29 12.36 5.42
CA LYS A 89 -0.44 12.23 3.95
C LYS A 89 -1.56 13.11 3.40
N THR A 90 -2.70 13.18 4.09
CA THR A 90 -3.82 14.05 3.66
C THR A 90 -3.48 15.53 3.76
N GLU A 91 -2.68 15.94 4.76
CA GLU A 91 -2.14 17.31 4.84
C GLU A 91 -1.20 17.64 3.67
N GLN A 92 -0.34 16.69 3.25
CA GLN A 92 0.52 16.87 2.07
C GLN A 92 -0.31 17.04 0.79
N VAL A 93 -1.38 16.25 0.62
CA VAL A 93 -2.30 16.37 -0.51
C VAL A 93 -3.01 17.71 -0.52
N ARG A 94 -3.49 18.20 0.63
CA ARG A 94 -4.08 19.54 0.73
C ARG A 94 -3.10 20.64 0.33
N ALA A 95 -1.83 20.53 0.74
CA ALA A 95 -0.81 21.50 0.34
C ALA A 95 -0.60 21.49 -1.18
N ALA A 96 -0.58 20.31 -1.81
CA ALA A 96 -0.50 20.19 -3.28
C ALA A 96 -1.74 20.77 -3.99
N GLN A 97 -2.94 20.58 -3.44
CA GLN A 97 -4.17 21.22 -3.95
C GLN A 97 -4.10 22.75 -3.83
N GLN A 98 -3.65 23.27 -2.69
CA GLN A 98 -3.47 24.72 -2.49
C GLN A 98 -2.43 25.33 -3.43
N ALA A 99 -1.39 24.57 -3.78
CA ALA A 99 -0.39 24.95 -4.77
C ALA A 99 -0.87 24.79 -6.23
N GLY A 100 -2.10 24.30 -6.45
CA GLY A 100 -2.67 24.12 -7.78
C GLY A 100 -2.18 22.88 -8.52
N HIS A 101 -1.48 21.96 -7.86
CA HIS A 101 -0.99 20.72 -8.50
C HIS A 101 -2.06 19.64 -8.61
N LEU A 102 -3.10 19.70 -7.78
CA LEU A 102 -4.20 18.73 -7.73
C LEU A 102 -5.54 19.46 -7.66
N ASP A 103 -6.56 18.86 -8.25
CA ASP A 103 -7.92 19.38 -8.24
C ASP A 103 -8.46 19.47 -6.78
N PRO A 104 -8.83 20.67 -6.29
CA PRO A 104 -9.29 20.86 -4.92
C PRO A 104 -10.70 20.32 -4.64
N SER A 105 -11.43 19.86 -5.66
CA SER A 105 -12.77 19.26 -5.50
C SER A 105 -12.73 17.85 -4.93
N TRP A 106 -11.60 17.16 -5.02
CA TRP A 106 -11.40 15.82 -4.45
C TRP A 106 -11.10 15.86 -2.95
N ASP A 107 -11.65 14.91 -2.20
CA ASP A 107 -11.19 14.67 -0.83
C ASP A 107 -9.74 14.12 -0.85
N PRO A 108 -8.83 14.69 -0.04
CA PRO A 108 -7.45 14.21 0.05
C PRO A 108 -7.29 12.72 0.36
N ALA A 109 -8.17 12.15 1.19
CA ALA A 109 -8.13 10.74 1.54
C ALA A 109 -8.53 9.86 0.35
N ASP A 110 -9.50 10.31 -0.44
CA ASP A 110 -9.95 9.60 -1.63
C ASP A 110 -8.85 9.54 -2.70
N ILE A 111 -8.11 10.64 -2.92
CA ILE A 111 -6.93 10.65 -3.82
C ILE A 111 -5.94 9.56 -3.41
N LEU A 112 -5.56 9.53 -2.12
CA LEU A 112 -4.61 8.54 -1.61
C LEU A 112 -5.14 7.11 -1.77
N MET A 113 -6.45 6.92 -1.58
CA MET A 113 -7.08 5.60 -1.71
C MET A 113 -7.08 5.15 -3.16
N PHE A 114 -7.51 6.00 -4.10
CA PHE A 114 -7.52 5.67 -5.53
C PHE A 114 -6.12 5.31 -6.03
N VAL A 115 -5.13 6.17 -5.79
CA VAL A 115 -3.73 5.93 -6.17
C VAL A 115 -3.23 4.59 -5.63
N SER A 116 -3.53 4.30 -4.37
CA SER A 116 -3.11 3.05 -3.73
C SER A 116 -3.81 1.83 -4.34
N GLN A 117 -5.14 1.87 -4.48
CA GLN A 117 -5.93 0.73 -4.96
C GLN A 117 -5.70 0.45 -6.46
N ILE A 118 -5.61 1.49 -7.28
CA ILE A 118 -5.35 1.35 -8.72
C ILE A 118 -3.95 0.78 -8.94
N ALA A 119 -2.94 1.29 -8.24
CA ALA A 119 -1.57 0.75 -8.32
C ALA A 119 -1.48 -0.73 -7.90
N MET A 120 -2.27 -1.14 -6.90
CA MET A 120 -2.28 -2.52 -6.39
C MET A 120 -3.28 -3.43 -7.12
N THR A 121 -4.04 -2.95 -8.10
CA THR A 121 -5.18 -3.69 -8.71
C THR A 121 -4.78 -5.05 -9.28
N TRP A 122 -3.58 -5.16 -9.86
CA TRP A 122 -3.08 -6.42 -10.44
C TRP A 122 -2.18 -7.22 -9.50
N VAL A 123 -1.85 -6.66 -8.34
CA VAL A 123 -0.97 -7.33 -7.38
C VAL A 123 -1.71 -8.50 -6.75
N GLY A 124 -1.07 -9.67 -6.73
CA GLY A 124 -1.65 -10.89 -6.17
C GLY A 124 -2.62 -11.62 -7.10
N GLN A 125 -2.86 -11.13 -8.32
CA GLN A 125 -3.60 -11.85 -9.36
C GLN A 125 -2.70 -12.89 -10.05
N THR A 126 -1.99 -13.71 -9.27
CA THR A 126 -0.95 -14.63 -9.77
C THR A 126 -1.50 -15.67 -10.75
N ASP A 127 -2.76 -16.06 -10.58
CA ASP A 127 -3.44 -17.07 -11.40
C ASP A 127 -3.73 -16.57 -12.83
N LEU A 128 -3.68 -15.26 -13.04
CA LEU A 128 -3.88 -14.62 -14.35
C LEU A 128 -2.57 -14.37 -15.10
N LEU A 129 -1.41 -14.67 -14.48
CA LEU A 129 -0.12 -14.45 -15.10
C LEU A 129 0.15 -15.54 -16.17
N PRO A 130 0.59 -15.16 -17.37
CA PRO A 130 1.05 -16.13 -18.36
C PRO A 130 2.14 -17.05 -17.81
N PRO A 131 2.17 -18.33 -18.19
CA PRO A 131 3.19 -19.26 -17.71
C PRO A 131 4.57 -18.94 -18.31
N ASP A 132 4.61 -18.50 -19.57
CA ASP A 132 5.84 -18.09 -20.25
C ASP A 132 6.37 -16.77 -19.70
N GLU A 133 7.69 -16.68 -19.55
CA GLU A 133 8.34 -15.53 -18.92
C GLU A 133 8.32 -14.28 -19.82
N GLY A 134 8.47 -14.44 -21.13
CA GLY A 134 8.39 -13.31 -22.07
C GLY A 134 6.98 -12.74 -22.12
N GLU A 135 5.97 -13.62 -22.16
CA GLU A 135 4.55 -13.23 -22.08
C GLU A 135 4.23 -12.57 -20.73
N ARG A 136 4.78 -13.06 -19.62
CA ARG A 136 4.60 -12.48 -18.28
C ARG A 136 5.16 -11.05 -18.22
N ILE A 137 6.37 -10.82 -18.74
CA ILE A 137 6.98 -9.48 -18.80
C ILE A 137 6.11 -8.53 -19.63
N ALA A 138 5.67 -8.96 -20.82
CA ALA A 138 4.80 -8.16 -21.68
C ALA A 138 3.45 -7.86 -21.00
N PHE A 139 2.87 -8.85 -20.33
CA PHE A 139 1.62 -8.71 -19.57
C PHE A 139 1.74 -7.65 -18.47
N LEU A 140 2.76 -7.78 -17.60
CA LEU A 140 3.00 -6.83 -16.50
C LEU A 140 3.29 -5.42 -17.00
N THR A 141 4.05 -5.29 -18.09
CA THR A 141 4.30 -4.01 -18.75
C THR A 141 3.01 -3.36 -19.23
N ALA A 142 2.11 -4.13 -19.85
CA ALA A 142 0.81 -3.63 -20.29
C ALA A 142 -0.10 -3.23 -19.12
N ARG A 143 -0.05 -3.94 -17.99
CA ARG A 143 -0.80 -3.58 -16.77
C ARG A 143 -0.27 -2.29 -16.14
N ARG A 144 1.05 -2.16 -16.04
CA ARG A 144 1.71 -0.94 -15.60
C ARG A 144 1.29 0.27 -16.45
N ALA A 145 1.30 0.13 -17.77
CA ALA A 145 0.87 1.20 -18.68
C ALA A 145 -0.60 1.58 -18.49
N ALA A 146 -1.48 0.61 -18.28
CA ALA A 146 -2.91 0.85 -18.02
C ALA A 146 -3.14 1.60 -16.70
N ILE A 147 -2.43 1.22 -15.63
CA ILE A 147 -2.46 1.88 -14.31
C ILE A 147 -2.05 3.35 -14.44
N VAL A 148 -0.88 3.62 -15.03
CA VAL A 148 -0.38 4.99 -15.24
C VAL A 148 -1.38 5.81 -16.04
N ALA A 149 -1.95 5.23 -17.10
CA ALA A 149 -2.92 5.92 -17.93
C ALA A 149 -4.28 6.14 -17.20
N ALA A 150 -4.67 5.29 -16.26
CA ALA A 150 -5.87 5.49 -15.44
C ALA A 150 -5.67 6.65 -14.47
N GLU A 151 -4.56 6.66 -13.74
CA GLU A 151 -4.18 7.74 -12.83
C GLU A 151 -4.08 9.09 -13.53
N HIS A 152 -3.44 9.14 -14.70
CA HIS A 152 -3.34 10.37 -15.48
C HIS A 152 -4.71 10.92 -15.90
N ARG A 153 -5.69 10.05 -16.16
CA ARG A 153 -7.05 10.49 -16.51
C ARG A 153 -7.84 10.95 -15.29
N LEU A 154 -7.61 10.33 -14.14
CA LEU A 154 -8.30 10.64 -12.89
C LEU A 154 -7.74 11.92 -12.25
N PHE A 155 -6.42 12.07 -12.27
CA PHE A 155 -5.68 13.20 -11.72
C PHE A 155 -4.76 13.79 -12.80
N PRO A 156 -5.33 14.50 -13.79
CA PRO A 156 -4.52 15.14 -14.82
C PRO A 156 -3.60 16.18 -14.19
N ALA A 157 -2.37 16.29 -14.71
CA ALA A 157 -1.48 17.36 -14.32
C ALA A 157 -2.15 18.70 -14.65
N VAL A 158 -2.33 19.55 -13.64
CA VAL A 158 -2.89 20.88 -13.84
C VAL A 158 -1.80 21.73 -14.50
N ALA A 159 -2.10 22.28 -15.68
CA ALA A 159 -1.21 23.24 -16.33
C ALA A 159 -1.16 24.51 -15.45
N VAL A 160 0.01 24.80 -14.90
CA VAL A 160 0.31 26.05 -14.17
C VAL A 160 0.41 27.20 -15.16
#